data_AF-A0A845UCM1-F1
#
_entry.id   AF-A0A845UCM1-F1
#
_cell.length_a   1.000
_cell.length_b   1.000
_cell.length_c   1.000
_cell.angle_alpha   90.00
_cell.angle_beta   90.00
_cell.angle_gamma   90.00
#
_symmetry.space_group_name_H-M   'P 1'
#
loop_
_entity.id
_entity.type
_entity.pdbx_description
1 polymer ?
#
loop_
_entity_poly.entity_id
_entity_poly.type
_entity_poly.pdbx_seq_one_letter_code
_entity_poly.pdbx_strand_id
1 'polypeptide(L)'
;MAKQISVGVVNHSRARLAVNFLGSMRLAVNLLVLLAIASIIGTVLNQQQPYQNYILKFGPFWFDVFRDLGLYNVYRTNWYLAIVGFLVLSTTTCLIRNTPRMLREMREPDTAIASAYEPQRMANSITLHSPLSMDHATQMVTAILRGRGYRPKTHESAADHCMTVVGRKGRYNRLGYILTHAAIIVFCAAALYNADIPVKLAMLVGSVRPENNFHIPLSGVSKAAWLPDNNPAYRGTVTVPEGQSTHVVYELVGDGYLVQKLPFHILVKRFHVAYYSTGMPKDFISNIVIYNNEGKVLKEGNVRVNHPLTYKGVQIFQASFVDGGSLLKMKRYMLNNPGADAIRQKARVGQSVDVSGTSYKLKLKNFSLDNVVPARAIEAKPVKGLKHVNLGPSFTYIAQSKSGSGAEFKTYMQPIARNGQSYFVQGVRTAFGAPYQYLFIPTGPNGNIGLFMKYLSALQDQVTASDGKNTRDYVLDTFKRVVADYAPSMTARAEALYFQSAISAILQLRAYPAPFIVTLTGFDHRWAAGLEVTKWPATIVIYWGCAVLVLGIFILFYLPQRRILVRLRTLSSGGTEVIIGGTSSRNPYEFTKEFEGFAVRFKNVLRSQDGKKEN
;
A
#
# COMPACT_ATOMS: atom_id res chain seq x y z
N MET A 1 -56.84 -32.96 28.48
CA MET A 1 -57.10 -31.50 28.43
C MET A 1 -56.11 -30.84 29.38
N ALA A 2 -55.04 -30.23 28.83
CA ALA A 2 -54.82 -28.77 28.77
C ALA A 2 -54.63 -28.12 30.17
N LYS A 3 -53.63 -27.30 30.49
CA LYS A 3 -52.41 -26.76 29.85
C LYS A 3 -51.81 -25.79 30.91
N GLN A 4 -50.47 -25.74 31.03
CA GLN A 4 -49.67 -24.56 31.45
C GLN A 4 -49.79 -24.11 32.95
N ILE A 5 -48.75 -23.68 33.67
CA ILE A 5 -47.60 -22.84 33.31
C ILE A 5 -46.42 -23.18 34.25
N SER A 6 -45.29 -23.68 33.74
CA SER A 6 -44.00 -23.38 34.36
C SER A 6 -43.40 -22.20 33.59
N VAL A 7 -43.28 -21.05 34.25
CA VAL A 7 -42.58 -19.89 33.68
C VAL A 7 -41.10 -20.18 33.80
N GLY A 8 -40.48 -20.49 32.67
CA GLY A 8 -39.03 -20.63 32.57
C GLY A 8 -38.33 -19.35 33.00
N VAL A 9 -37.46 -19.47 34.01
CA VAL A 9 -36.41 -18.52 34.33
C VAL A 9 -35.38 -18.60 33.20
N VAL A 10 -35.40 -17.66 32.25
CA VAL A 10 -34.50 -17.67 31.08
C VAL A 10 -33.55 -16.47 31.09
N ASN A 11 -32.25 -16.75 31.23
CA ASN A 11 -31.07 -16.07 30.64
C ASN A 11 -30.78 -14.56 30.80
N HIS A 12 -31.42 -13.80 31.71
CA HIS A 12 -31.13 -12.36 31.82
C HIS A 12 -29.71 -11.98 32.33
N SER A 13 -28.97 -12.83 33.06
CA SER A 13 -27.69 -12.43 33.67
C SER A 13 -26.52 -12.36 32.67
N ARG A 14 -26.35 -13.38 31.82
CA ARG A 14 -25.23 -13.47 30.86
C ARG A 14 -25.33 -12.44 29.74
N ALA A 15 -26.52 -12.23 29.19
CA ALA A 15 -26.74 -11.23 28.15
C ALA A 15 -26.48 -9.80 28.66
N ARG A 16 -26.93 -9.48 29.88
CA ARG A 16 -26.67 -8.18 30.51
C ARG A 16 -25.18 -8.00 30.82
N LEU A 17 -24.48 -9.04 31.25
CA LEU A 17 -23.03 -9.02 31.46
C LEU A 17 -22.29 -8.74 30.15
N ALA A 18 -22.66 -9.41 29.07
CA ALA A 18 -22.07 -9.24 27.74
C ALA A 18 -22.28 -7.82 27.19
N VAL A 19 -23.49 -7.27 27.32
CA VAL A 19 -23.80 -5.88 26.92
C VAL A 19 -23.00 -4.87 27.75
N ASN A 20 -22.82 -5.11 29.06
CA ASN A 20 -22.01 -4.24 29.90
C ASN A 20 -20.51 -4.31 29.56
N PHE A 21 -20.00 -5.50 29.22
CA PHE A 21 -18.62 -5.69 28.78
C PHE A 21 -18.36 -4.99 27.43
N LEU A 22 -19.21 -5.25 26.44
CA LEU A 22 -19.14 -4.63 25.10
C LEU A 22 -19.30 -3.11 25.18
N GLY A 23 -20.14 -2.60 26.07
CA GLY A 23 -20.36 -1.17 26.30
C GLY A 23 -19.28 -0.47 27.14
N SER A 24 -18.17 -1.12 27.49
CA SER A 24 -17.14 -0.53 28.34
C SER A 24 -16.15 0.32 27.55
N MET A 25 -15.85 1.53 28.06
CA MET A 25 -14.87 2.44 27.44
C MET A 25 -13.46 1.84 27.41
N ARG A 26 -13.09 1.06 28.43
CA ARG A 26 -11.77 0.41 28.51
C ARG A 26 -11.56 -0.60 27.38
N LEU A 27 -12.58 -1.41 27.07
CA LEU A 27 -12.51 -2.36 25.95
C LEU A 27 -12.27 -1.63 24.63
N ALA A 28 -13.05 -0.58 24.35
CA ALA A 28 -12.93 0.18 23.11
C ALA A 28 -11.53 0.82 22.95
N VAL A 29 -10.99 1.43 24.02
CA VAL A 29 -9.64 2.02 24.00
C VAL A 29 -8.58 0.95 23.77
N ASN A 30 -8.66 -0.19 24.45
CA ASN A 30 -7.71 -1.29 24.27
C ASN A 30 -7.75 -1.84 22.83
N LEU A 31 -8.94 -2.03 22.26
CA LEU A 31 -9.11 -2.47 20.88
C LEU A 31 -8.51 -1.46 19.88
N LEU A 32 -8.68 -0.17 20.11
CA LEU A 32 -8.09 0.88 19.27
C LEU A 32 -6.56 0.84 19.30
N VAL A 33 -5.95 0.67 20.49
CA VAL A 33 -4.50 0.56 20.64
C VAL A 33 -3.96 -0.68 19.93
N LEU A 34 -4.61 -1.84 20.11
CA LEU A 34 -4.24 -3.07 19.41
C LEU A 34 -4.34 -2.91 17.90
N LEU A 35 -5.41 -2.27 17.41
CA LEU A 35 -5.59 -1.97 15.99
C LEU A 35 -4.48 -1.05 15.45
N ALA A 36 -4.05 -0.05 16.23
CA ALA A 36 -2.96 0.84 15.86
C ALA A 36 -1.62 0.10 15.73
N ILE A 37 -1.28 -0.73 16.72
CA ILE A 37 -0.06 -1.57 16.70
C ILE A 37 -0.06 -2.49 15.48
N ALA A 38 -1.18 -3.19 15.25
CA ALA A 38 -1.35 -4.07 14.10
C ALA A 38 -1.16 -3.32 12.77
N SER A 39 -1.72 -2.12 12.66
CA SER A 39 -1.65 -1.30 11.45
C SER A 39 -0.22 -0.78 11.19
N ILE A 40 0.55 -0.47 12.24
CA ILE A 40 1.96 -0.10 12.12
C ILE A 40 2.77 -1.27 11.57
N ILE A 41 2.60 -2.48 12.11
CA ILE A 41 3.29 -3.69 11.63
C ILE A 41 2.97 -3.94 10.15
N GLY A 42 1.69 -3.85 9.78
CA GLY A 42 1.23 -4.03 8.40
C GLY A 42 1.78 -2.97 7.43
N THR A 43 2.11 -1.77 7.91
CA THR A 43 2.69 -0.69 7.09
C THR A 43 4.19 -0.88 6.86
N VAL A 44 4.91 -1.38 7.86
CA VAL A 44 6.37 -1.60 7.78
C VAL A 44 6.71 -2.80 6.90
N LEU A 45 5.87 -3.85 6.94
CA LEU A 45 6.08 -5.05 6.14
C LEU A 45 5.36 -4.93 4.79
N ASN A 46 6.09 -4.98 3.69
CA ASN A 46 5.48 -5.04 2.34
C ASN A 46 4.47 -6.18 2.29
N GLN A 47 3.20 -5.87 2.03
CA GLN A 47 2.10 -6.85 2.06
C GLN A 47 1.97 -7.60 0.72
N GLN A 48 1.41 -8.81 0.76
CA GLN A 48 0.98 -9.59 -0.41
C GLN A 48 2.07 -9.84 -1.48
N GLN A 49 3.31 -10.09 -1.05
CA GLN A 49 4.40 -10.52 -1.94
C GLN A 49 4.46 -12.05 -2.04
N PRO A 50 5.06 -12.60 -3.12
CA PRO A 50 5.40 -14.02 -3.16
C PRO A 50 6.26 -14.46 -1.97
N TYR A 51 5.95 -15.62 -1.38
CA TYR A 51 6.64 -16.13 -0.19
C TYR A 51 8.15 -16.23 -0.33
N GLN A 52 8.64 -16.60 -1.52
CA GLN A 52 10.07 -16.66 -1.81
C GLN A 52 10.79 -15.33 -1.51
N ASN A 53 10.15 -14.19 -1.76
CA ASN A 53 10.75 -12.89 -1.49
C ASN A 53 10.91 -12.64 0.01
N TYR A 54 9.97 -13.12 0.84
CA TYR A 54 10.07 -13.02 2.29
C TYR A 54 11.15 -13.96 2.84
N ILE A 55 11.22 -15.20 2.35
CA ILE A 55 12.25 -16.17 2.73
C ILE A 55 13.65 -15.62 2.44
N LEU A 56 13.85 -15.05 1.25
CA LEU A 56 15.15 -14.45 0.87
C LEU A 56 15.53 -13.25 1.74
N LYS A 57 14.55 -12.49 2.23
CA LYS A 57 14.78 -11.27 3.01
C LYS A 57 15.01 -11.54 4.50
N PHE A 58 14.27 -12.48 5.09
CA PHE A 58 14.23 -12.72 6.54
C PHE A 58 14.82 -14.07 6.96
N GLY A 59 15.06 -14.97 6.02
CA GLY A 59 15.44 -16.36 6.27
C GLY A 59 14.26 -17.25 6.67
N PRO A 60 14.43 -18.60 6.68
CA PRO A 60 13.34 -19.55 6.93
C PRO A 60 12.65 -19.39 8.29
N PHE A 61 13.43 -19.21 9.37
CA PHE A 61 12.89 -19.12 10.73
C PHE A 61 11.91 -17.96 10.91
N TRP A 62 12.35 -16.73 10.61
CA TRP A 62 11.48 -15.55 10.72
C TRP A 62 10.34 -15.60 9.70
N PHE A 63 10.57 -16.26 8.56
CA PHE A 63 9.52 -16.47 7.58
C PHE A 63 8.34 -17.24 8.18
N ASP A 64 8.62 -18.38 8.83
CA ASP A 64 7.60 -19.22 9.45
C ASP A 64 6.89 -18.48 10.60
N VAL A 65 7.64 -17.80 11.48
CA VAL A 65 7.05 -16.99 12.57
C VAL A 65 6.07 -15.95 12.04
N PHE A 66 6.46 -15.18 11.02
CA PHE A 66 5.60 -14.15 10.44
C PHE A 66 4.41 -14.74 9.68
N ARG A 67 4.59 -15.90 9.04
CA ARG A 67 3.51 -16.64 8.38
C ARG A 67 2.46 -17.08 9.39
N ASP A 68 2.89 -17.70 10.49
CA ASP A 68 2.00 -18.27 11.50
C ASP A 68 1.22 -17.16 12.24
N LEU A 69 1.83 -15.98 12.42
CA LEU A 69 1.16 -14.77 12.92
C LEU A 69 0.29 -14.06 11.86
N GLY A 70 0.41 -14.44 10.58
CA GLY A 70 -0.32 -13.86 9.45
C GLY A 70 0.15 -12.45 9.04
N LEU A 71 1.40 -12.08 9.31
CA LEU A 71 1.89 -10.71 9.14
C LEU A 71 2.07 -10.29 7.66
N TYR A 72 2.14 -11.23 6.74
CA TYR A 72 2.23 -10.93 5.29
C TYR A 72 0.92 -10.40 4.69
N ASN A 73 -0.18 -10.53 5.43
CA ASN A 73 -1.49 -10.06 5.02
C ASN A 73 -2.34 -9.60 6.22
N VAL A 74 -1.78 -8.72 7.07
CA VAL A 74 -2.36 -8.32 8.37
C VAL A 74 -3.80 -7.84 8.24
N TYR A 75 -4.09 -6.98 7.27
CA TYR A 75 -5.43 -6.39 7.10
C TYR A 75 -6.52 -7.41 6.76
N ARG A 76 -6.11 -8.64 6.43
CA ARG A 76 -6.96 -9.76 6.08
C ARG A 76 -6.65 -10.97 6.95
N THR A 77 -6.07 -10.85 8.14
CA THR A 77 -5.99 -11.97 9.09
C THR A 77 -7.27 -12.08 9.92
N ASN A 78 -7.56 -13.29 10.41
CA ASN A 78 -8.78 -13.51 11.21
C ASN A 78 -8.76 -12.71 12.52
N TRP A 79 -7.60 -12.60 13.16
CA TRP A 79 -7.44 -11.82 14.39
C TRP A 79 -7.65 -10.31 14.15
N TYR A 80 -7.17 -9.76 13.02
CA TYR A 80 -7.36 -8.35 12.70
C TYR A 80 -8.84 -8.04 12.44
N LEU A 81 -9.52 -8.87 11.64
CA LEU A 81 -10.96 -8.74 11.40
C LEU A 81 -11.77 -8.91 12.68
N ALA A 82 -11.34 -9.78 13.61
CA ALA A 82 -11.97 -9.92 14.91
C ALA A 82 -11.83 -8.64 15.74
N ILE A 83 -10.65 -8.03 15.81
CA ILE A 83 -10.44 -6.75 16.51
C ILE A 83 -11.37 -5.67 15.94
N VAL A 84 -11.43 -5.52 14.62
CA VAL A 84 -12.31 -4.54 13.96
C VAL A 84 -13.79 -4.86 14.22
N GLY A 85 -14.19 -6.13 14.14
CA GLY A 85 -15.54 -6.57 14.43
C GLY A 85 -15.96 -6.29 15.88
N PHE A 86 -15.11 -6.61 16.85
CA PHE A 86 -15.34 -6.28 18.26
C PHE A 86 -15.39 -4.77 18.50
N LEU A 87 -14.55 -3.99 17.82
CA LEU A 87 -14.59 -2.53 17.89
C LEU A 87 -15.93 -2.00 17.39
N VAL A 88 -16.43 -2.49 16.25
CA VAL A 88 -17.75 -2.13 15.71
C VAL A 88 -18.87 -2.51 16.68
N LEU A 89 -18.86 -3.72 17.24
CA LEU A 89 -19.87 -4.17 18.20
C LEU A 89 -19.85 -3.34 19.50
N SER A 90 -18.67 -3.06 20.03
CA SER A 90 -18.48 -2.25 21.24
C SER A 90 -18.96 -0.82 21.03
N THR A 91 -18.49 -0.15 19.98
CA THR A 91 -18.89 1.22 19.64
C THR A 91 -20.39 1.34 19.34
N THR A 92 -20.97 0.34 18.67
CA THR A 92 -22.42 0.25 18.43
C THR A 92 -23.20 0.14 19.74
N THR A 93 -22.75 -0.72 20.66
CA THR A 93 -23.38 -0.89 21.98
C THR A 93 -23.33 0.40 22.80
N CYS A 94 -22.16 1.07 22.82
CA CYS A 94 -21.99 2.38 23.44
C CYS A 94 -22.92 3.43 22.85
N LEU A 95 -23.04 3.47 21.52
CA LEU A 95 -23.89 4.42 20.82
C LEU A 95 -25.37 4.20 21.16
N ILE A 96 -25.86 2.95 21.06
CA ILE A 96 -27.27 2.62 21.35
C ILE A 96 -27.63 2.92 22.81
N ARG A 97 -26.74 2.62 23.76
CA ARG A 97 -27.00 2.84 25.19
C ARG A 97 -27.03 4.33 25.55
N ASN A 98 -26.15 5.15 24.97
CA ASN A 98 -25.99 6.54 25.36
C ASN A 98 -26.87 7.52 24.56
N THR A 99 -27.20 7.17 23.31
CA THR A 99 -27.97 8.05 22.40
C THR A 99 -29.33 8.47 22.97
N PRO A 100 -30.17 7.60 23.54
CA PRO A 100 -31.49 8.00 24.05
C PRO A 100 -31.40 9.06 25.14
N ARG A 101 -30.46 8.89 26.08
CA ARG A 101 -30.19 9.88 27.14
C ARG A 101 -29.72 11.21 26.55
N MET A 102 -28.75 11.17 25.64
CA MET A 102 -28.25 12.38 24.98
C MET A 102 -29.34 13.12 24.19
N LEU A 103 -30.19 12.39 23.46
CA LEU A 103 -31.33 12.96 22.75
C LEU A 103 -32.34 13.60 23.73
N ARG A 104 -32.59 12.97 24.87
CA ARG A 104 -33.45 13.52 25.94
C ARG A 104 -32.85 14.81 26.51
N GLU A 105 -31.57 14.83 26.89
CA GLU A 105 -30.86 16.03 27.38
C GLU A 105 -30.89 17.19 26.36
N MET A 106 -30.82 16.89 25.06
CA MET A 106 -30.94 17.91 24.01
C MET A 106 -32.36 18.45 23.85
N ARG A 107 -33.38 17.63 24.14
CA ARG A 107 -34.81 17.97 24.07
C ARG A 107 -35.38 18.50 25.39
N GLU A 108 -34.65 18.39 26.49
CA GLU A 108 -35.08 18.84 27.82
C GLU A 108 -35.54 20.30 27.81
N PRO A 109 -36.76 20.57 28.31
CA PRO A 109 -37.30 21.92 28.40
C PRO A 109 -36.54 22.73 29.45
N ASP A 110 -36.50 24.04 29.25
CA ASP A 110 -35.72 24.95 30.11
C ASP A 110 -36.29 25.04 31.55
N THR A 111 -37.58 24.71 31.72
CA THR A 111 -38.26 24.58 33.02
C THR A 111 -37.63 23.50 33.91
N ALA A 112 -37.29 22.34 33.34
CA ALA A 112 -36.67 21.24 34.08
C ALA A 112 -35.24 21.56 34.53
N ILE A 113 -34.55 22.47 33.81
CA ILE A 113 -33.21 22.94 34.16
C ILE A 113 -33.29 23.99 35.27
N ALA A 114 -34.28 24.89 35.21
CA ALA A 114 -34.49 25.91 36.23
C ALA A 114 -34.75 25.33 37.63
N SER A 115 -35.44 24.18 37.70
CA SER A 115 -35.73 23.48 38.95
C SER A 115 -34.63 22.50 39.40
N ALA A 116 -33.88 21.90 38.49
CA ALA A 116 -32.88 20.88 38.82
C ALA A 116 -31.49 21.43 39.23
N TYR A 117 -31.19 22.70 38.93
CA TYR A 117 -29.87 23.29 39.19
C TYR A 117 -29.96 24.52 40.08
N GLU A 118 -29.09 24.57 41.09
CA GLU A 118 -28.88 25.76 41.92
C GLU A 118 -27.70 26.57 41.38
N PRO A 119 -27.88 27.86 41.02
CA PRO A 119 -26.81 28.71 40.50
C PRO A 119 -25.56 28.73 41.40
N GLN A 120 -25.74 28.71 42.73
CA GLN A 120 -24.67 28.67 43.74
C GLN A 120 -23.77 27.43 43.66
N ARG A 121 -24.30 26.31 43.18
CA ARG A 121 -23.57 25.03 43.09
C ARG A 121 -22.94 24.81 41.71
N MET A 122 -23.06 25.79 40.81
CA MET A 122 -22.43 25.71 39.50
C MET A 122 -20.93 26.03 39.61
N ALA A 123 -20.15 25.50 38.67
CA ALA A 123 -18.69 25.62 38.67
C ALA A 123 -18.19 27.08 38.75
N ASN A 124 -18.96 28.02 38.19
CA ASN A 124 -18.74 29.45 38.39
C ASN A 124 -20.04 30.04 38.95
N SER A 125 -19.95 30.78 40.05
CA SER A 125 -21.10 31.41 40.68
C SER A 125 -20.72 32.76 41.29
N ILE A 126 -21.63 33.72 41.19
CA ILE A 126 -21.53 35.01 41.87
C ILE A 126 -22.91 35.42 42.40
N THR A 127 -22.93 36.11 43.53
CA THR A 127 -24.13 36.73 44.10
C THR A 127 -23.96 38.24 44.06
N LEU A 128 -24.97 38.94 43.57
CA LEU A 128 -25.02 40.39 43.46
C LEU A 128 -26.29 40.91 44.15
N HIS A 129 -26.23 42.12 44.68
CA HIS A 129 -27.39 42.85 45.17
C HIS A 129 -27.63 44.06 44.26
N SER A 130 -28.88 44.21 43.81
CA SER A 130 -29.32 45.28 42.93
C SER A 130 -30.40 46.13 43.61
N PRO A 131 -30.37 47.47 43.50
CA PRO A 131 -31.46 48.32 43.97
C PRO A 131 -32.69 48.30 43.03
N LEU A 132 -32.62 47.60 41.89
CA LEU A 132 -33.71 47.51 40.93
C LEU A 132 -34.79 46.53 41.39
N SER A 133 -36.02 46.74 40.92
CA SER A 133 -37.11 45.76 41.08
C SER A 133 -36.78 44.47 40.33
N MET A 134 -37.34 43.34 40.81
CA MET A 134 -37.08 42.02 40.24
C MET A 134 -37.42 41.95 38.74
N ASP A 135 -38.48 42.63 38.30
CA ASP A 135 -38.89 42.69 36.90
C ASP A 135 -37.87 43.45 36.04
N HIS A 136 -37.43 44.63 36.48
CA HIS A 136 -36.41 45.39 35.75
C HIS A 136 -35.07 44.64 35.72
N ALA A 137 -34.66 44.05 36.84
CA ALA A 137 -33.45 43.23 36.90
C ALA A 137 -33.54 42.01 35.95
N THR A 138 -34.69 41.35 35.87
CA THR A 138 -34.92 40.23 34.94
C THR A 138 -34.82 40.67 33.48
N GLN A 139 -35.42 41.82 33.13
CA GLN A 139 -35.35 42.35 31.76
C GLN A 139 -33.90 42.66 31.36
N MET A 140 -33.13 43.31 32.24
CA MET A 140 -31.71 43.60 32.01
C MET A 140 -30.88 42.33 31.86
N VAL A 141 -31.09 41.35 32.75
CA VAL A 141 -30.39 40.06 32.69
C VAL A 141 -30.68 39.34 31.37
N THR A 142 -31.95 39.32 30.96
CA THR A 142 -32.40 38.72 29.71
C THR A 142 -31.77 39.42 28.50
N ALA A 143 -31.67 40.75 28.51
CA ALA A 143 -31.04 41.53 27.45
C ALA A 143 -29.53 41.25 27.34
N ILE A 144 -28.81 41.19 28.47
CA ILE A 144 -27.37 40.86 28.51
C ILE A 144 -27.11 39.48 27.91
N LEU A 145 -27.91 38.48 28.29
CA LEU A 145 -27.79 37.12 27.77
C LEU A 145 -28.07 37.05 26.26
N ARG A 146 -29.13 37.72 25.78
CA ARG A 146 -29.43 37.82 24.33
C ARG A 146 -28.29 38.45 23.55
N GLY A 147 -27.73 39.57 24.05
CA GLY A 147 -26.61 40.28 23.42
C GLY A 147 -25.33 39.47 23.28
N ARG A 148 -25.19 38.36 24.02
CA ARG A 148 -24.06 37.41 23.93
C ARG A 148 -24.42 36.11 23.20
N GLY A 149 -25.57 36.08 22.52
CA GLY A 149 -26.02 34.97 21.70
C GLY A 149 -26.58 33.78 22.48
N TYR A 150 -26.97 33.98 23.75
CA TYR A 150 -27.77 33.01 24.48
C TYR A 150 -29.25 33.16 24.10
N ARG A 151 -30.01 32.08 24.27
CA ARG A 151 -31.48 32.11 24.14
C ARG A 151 -32.11 32.05 25.53
N PRO A 152 -32.21 33.18 26.27
CA PRO A 152 -32.73 33.18 27.62
C PRO A 152 -34.24 32.92 27.63
N LYS A 153 -34.69 32.11 28.59
CA LYS A 153 -36.10 31.96 28.94
C LYS A 153 -36.29 32.24 30.43
N THR A 154 -37.40 32.89 30.75
CA THR A 154 -37.78 33.24 32.12
C THR A 154 -38.74 32.20 32.66
N HIS A 155 -38.59 31.87 33.95
CA HIS A 155 -39.44 30.96 34.69
C HIS A 155 -39.72 31.56 36.05
N GLU A 156 -40.99 31.80 36.35
CA GLU A 156 -41.44 32.30 37.63
C GLU A 156 -41.82 31.13 38.54
N SER A 157 -41.30 31.13 39.76
CA SER A 157 -41.67 30.15 40.79
C SER A 157 -42.61 30.81 41.79
N ALA A 158 -43.90 30.51 41.69
CA ALA A 158 -44.95 31.07 42.56
C ALA A 158 -44.78 30.68 44.04
N ALA A 159 -44.07 29.57 44.33
CA ALA A 159 -43.85 29.10 45.70
C ALA A 159 -42.82 29.94 46.48
N ASP A 160 -41.81 30.50 45.79
CA ASP A 160 -40.64 31.13 46.43
C ASP A 160 -40.48 32.63 46.11
N HIS A 161 -41.44 33.24 45.40
CA HIS A 161 -41.34 34.62 44.89
C HIS A 161 -40.01 34.88 44.16
N CYS A 162 -39.55 33.89 43.41
CA CYS A 162 -38.26 33.90 42.72
C CYS A 162 -38.45 33.82 41.20
N MET A 163 -37.67 34.60 40.47
CA MET A 163 -37.61 34.53 39.01
C MET A 163 -36.29 33.90 38.55
N THR A 164 -36.36 32.91 37.67
CA THR A 164 -35.17 32.24 37.12
C THR A 164 -35.04 32.49 35.62
N VAL A 165 -33.90 32.98 35.19
CA VAL A 165 -33.55 33.16 33.77
C VAL A 165 -32.55 32.08 33.36
N VAL A 166 -32.91 31.24 32.40
CA VAL A 166 -32.05 30.16 31.89
C VAL A 166 -31.54 30.54 30.50
N GLY A 167 -30.23 30.80 30.38
CA GLY A 167 -29.53 31.03 29.12
C GLY A 167 -28.81 29.78 28.64
N ARG A 168 -29.13 29.28 27.44
CA ARG A 168 -28.44 28.14 26.81
C ARG A 168 -27.78 28.50 25.48
N LYS A 169 -26.63 27.89 25.22
CA LYS A 169 -25.94 27.87 23.92
C LYS A 169 -25.39 26.47 23.65
N GLY A 170 -25.28 26.08 22.37
CA GLY A 170 -24.68 24.80 21.98
C GLY A 170 -25.50 23.57 22.38
N ARG A 171 -26.84 23.64 22.38
CA ARG A 171 -27.71 22.51 22.80
C ARG A 171 -27.46 21.23 22.00
N TYR A 172 -26.97 21.33 20.77
CA TYR A 172 -26.71 20.21 19.86
C TYR A 172 -25.28 19.64 19.95
N ASN A 173 -24.46 20.07 20.92
CA ASN A 173 -23.09 19.57 21.07
C ASN A 173 -23.00 18.03 21.10
N ARG A 174 -23.98 17.38 21.76
CA ARG A 174 -24.04 15.92 21.88
C ARG A 174 -24.27 15.19 20.55
N LEU A 175 -24.80 15.86 19.51
CA LEU A 175 -24.84 15.29 18.16
C LEU A 175 -23.43 14.98 17.65
N GLY A 176 -22.42 15.78 18.02
CA GLY A 176 -21.04 15.54 17.62
C GLY A 176 -20.52 14.17 18.07
N TYR A 177 -20.84 13.77 19.31
CA TYR A 177 -20.52 12.43 19.83
C TYR A 177 -21.22 11.32 19.02
N ILE A 178 -22.53 11.47 18.78
CA ILE A 178 -23.36 10.50 18.06
C ILE A 178 -22.83 10.31 16.63
N LEU A 179 -22.60 11.42 15.91
CA LEU A 179 -22.10 11.40 14.53
C LEU A 179 -20.70 10.79 14.45
N THR A 180 -19.79 11.13 15.37
CA THR A 180 -18.43 10.58 15.41
C THR A 180 -18.44 9.05 15.57
N HIS A 181 -19.25 8.53 16.49
CA HIS A 181 -19.32 7.08 16.73
C HIS A 181 -20.03 6.37 15.59
N ALA A 182 -21.14 6.92 15.08
CA ALA A 182 -21.84 6.39 13.92
C ALA A 182 -20.92 6.34 12.69
N ALA A 183 -20.12 7.37 12.47
CA ALA A 183 -19.15 7.42 11.39
C ALA A 183 -18.08 6.34 11.49
N ILE A 184 -17.51 6.12 12.68
CA ILE A 184 -16.51 5.05 12.91
C ILE A 184 -17.14 3.67 12.64
N ILE A 185 -18.37 3.44 13.12
CA ILE A 185 -19.10 2.19 12.88
C ILE A 185 -19.29 1.96 11.38
N VAL A 186 -19.80 2.96 10.66
CA VAL A 186 -20.05 2.89 9.22
C VAL A 186 -18.74 2.67 8.45
N PHE A 187 -17.68 3.39 8.81
CA PHE A 187 -16.35 3.25 8.20
C PHE A 187 -15.80 1.84 8.39
N CYS A 188 -15.77 1.34 9.62
CA CYS A 188 -15.23 0.01 9.92
C CYS A 188 -16.10 -1.11 9.32
N ALA A 189 -17.42 -0.99 9.33
CA ALA A 189 -18.32 -1.96 8.70
C ALA A 189 -18.12 -2.00 7.17
N ALA A 190 -17.98 -0.84 6.53
CA ALA A 190 -17.67 -0.75 5.10
C ALA A 190 -16.28 -1.34 4.77
N ALA A 191 -15.28 -1.09 5.61
CA ALA A 191 -13.96 -1.69 5.47
C ALA A 191 -14.00 -3.22 5.61
N LEU A 192 -14.74 -3.75 6.59
CA LEU A 192 -14.97 -5.19 6.74
C LEU A 192 -15.66 -5.80 5.52
N TYR A 193 -16.65 -5.11 4.95
CA TYR A 193 -17.32 -5.56 3.73
C TYR A 193 -16.37 -5.66 2.53
N ASN A 194 -15.40 -4.75 2.43
CA ASN A 194 -14.36 -4.78 1.40
C ASN A 194 -13.20 -5.77 1.72
N ALA A 195 -13.09 -6.32 2.93
CA ALA A 195 -11.95 -7.14 3.38
C ALA A 195 -12.03 -8.62 2.97
N ASP A 196 -12.75 -8.94 1.88
CA ASP A 196 -12.91 -10.28 1.30
C ASP A 196 -13.41 -11.36 2.27
N ILE A 197 -14.25 -10.95 3.23
CA ILE A 197 -14.98 -11.88 4.12
C ILE A 197 -15.72 -12.97 3.33
N PRO A 198 -16.43 -12.69 2.21
CA PRO A 198 -17.08 -13.74 1.43
C PRO A 198 -16.10 -14.78 0.90
N VAL A 199 -14.94 -14.35 0.38
CA VAL A 199 -13.89 -15.24 -0.13
C VAL A 199 -13.33 -16.10 0.99
N LYS A 200 -13.05 -15.51 2.15
CA LYS A 200 -12.59 -16.27 3.33
C LYS A 200 -13.59 -17.31 3.80
N LEU A 201 -14.88 -16.95 3.84
CA LEU A 201 -15.92 -17.89 4.21
C LEU A 201 -16.02 -19.03 3.18
N ALA A 202 -15.92 -18.71 1.89
CA ALA A 202 -15.88 -19.68 0.81
C ALA A 202 -14.67 -20.64 0.93
N MET A 203 -13.51 -20.13 1.31
CA MET A 203 -12.31 -20.93 1.59
C MET A 203 -12.46 -21.80 2.85
N LEU A 204 -13.07 -21.26 3.91
CA LEU A 204 -13.27 -21.97 5.17
C LEU A 204 -14.24 -23.15 5.03
N VAL A 205 -15.29 -23.00 4.23
CA VAL A 205 -16.22 -24.08 3.87
C VAL A 205 -15.62 -25.01 2.79
N GLY A 206 -14.46 -24.66 2.23
CA GLY A 206 -13.74 -25.47 1.26
C GLY A 206 -14.26 -25.39 -0.18
N SER A 207 -15.20 -24.48 -0.45
CA SER A 207 -15.79 -24.25 -1.79
C SER A 207 -14.82 -23.61 -2.79
N VAL A 208 -13.82 -22.90 -2.28
CA VAL A 208 -12.76 -22.26 -3.08
C VAL A 208 -11.39 -22.64 -2.48
N ARG A 209 -10.42 -22.99 -3.32
CA ARG A 209 -9.05 -23.36 -2.91
C ARG A 209 -8.01 -22.69 -3.80
N PRO A 210 -6.99 -22.03 -3.23
CA PRO A 210 -5.90 -21.44 -4.00
C PRO A 210 -5.18 -22.47 -4.88
N GLU A 211 -4.76 -22.04 -6.06
CA GLU A 211 -3.82 -22.77 -6.91
C GLU A 211 -2.40 -22.35 -6.55
N ASN A 212 -1.50 -23.32 -6.36
CA ASN A 212 -0.12 -23.08 -5.92
C ASN A 212 0.88 -23.15 -7.08
N ASN A 213 0.46 -23.69 -8.23
CA ASN A 213 1.32 -23.79 -9.40
C ASN A 213 1.17 -22.58 -10.34
N PHE A 214 2.03 -21.58 -10.18
CA PHE A 214 2.08 -20.38 -11.03
C PHE A 214 2.52 -20.63 -12.49
N HIS A 215 2.87 -21.86 -12.87
CA HIS A 215 3.38 -22.18 -14.21
C HIS A 215 2.36 -22.83 -15.13
N ILE A 216 1.14 -23.11 -14.66
CA ILE A 216 0.09 -23.66 -15.52
C ILE A 216 -0.60 -22.54 -16.32
N PRO A 217 -0.99 -22.81 -17.58
CA PRO A 217 -1.82 -21.88 -18.34
C PRO A 217 -3.20 -21.73 -17.68
N LEU A 218 -3.88 -20.62 -17.94
CA LEU A 218 -5.23 -20.34 -17.41
C LEU A 218 -6.22 -21.48 -17.67
N SER A 219 -6.14 -22.15 -18.82
CA SER A 219 -6.99 -23.29 -19.19
C SER A 219 -6.76 -24.53 -18.32
N GLY A 220 -5.61 -24.65 -17.68
CA GLY A 220 -5.27 -25.74 -16.77
C GLY A 220 -5.63 -25.46 -15.31
N VAL A 221 -6.09 -24.24 -14.97
CA VAL A 221 -6.43 -23.88 -13.59
C VAL A 221 -7.70 -24.59 -13.15
N SER A 222 -7.64 -25.30 -12.04
CA SER A 222 -8.79 -26.00 -11.45
C SER A 222 -9.96 -25.04 -11.19
N LYS A 223 -11.19 -25.48 -11.47
CA LYS A 223 -12.42 -24.70 -11.17
C LYS A 223 -12.51 -24.29 -9.69
N ALA A 224 -11.92 -25.06 -8.77
CA ALA A 224 -11.90 -24.72 -7.35
C ALA A 224 -11.10 -23.45 -7.02
N ALA A 225 -10.19 -23.01 -7.90
CA ALA A 225 -9.45 -21.76 -7.73
C ALA A 225 -10.16 -20.53 -8.29
N TRP A 226 -11.35 -20.71 -8.91
CA TRP A 226 -12.12 -19.61 -9.47
C TRP A 226 -13.06 -19.03 -8.43
N LEU A 227 -13.01 -17.71 -8.28
CA LEU A 227 -13.97 -16.97 -7.49
C LEU A 227 -15.33 -16.90 -8.20
N PRO A 228 -16.44 -16.88 -7.45
CA PRO A 228 -17.77 -16.71 -8.03
C PRO A 228 -17.88 -15.42 -8.86
N ASP A 229 -18.63 -15.47 -9.96
CA ASP A 229 -18.86 -14.31 -10.84
C ASP A 229 -19.56 -13.14 -10.11
N ASN A 230 -20.35 -13.44 -9.08
CA ASN A 230 -21.07 -12.47 -8.26
C ASN A 230 -20.26 -11.93 -7.06
N ASN A 231 -18.94 -12.15 -7.04
CA ASN A 231 -18.09 -11.66 -5.96
C ASN A 231 -18.21 -10.12 -5.80
N PRO A 232 -18.67 -9.60 -4.64
CA PRO A 232 -18.97 -8.18 -4.48
C PRO A 232 -17.71 -7.31 -4.51
N ALA A 233 -16.61 -7.82 -3.95
CA ALA A 233 -15.33 -7.12 -3.85
C ALA A 233 -14.19 -8.04 -4.27
N TYR A 234 -13.18 -7.48 -4.92
CA TYR A 234 -11.96 -8.21 -5.26
C TYR A 234 -10.79 -7.23 -5.47
N ARG A 235 -9.58 -7.75 -5.30
CA ARG A 235 -8.33 -7.06 -5.62
C ARG A 235 -7.36 -8.08 -6.21
N GLY A 236 -7.17 -8.02 -7.52
CA GLY A 236 -6.26 -8.91 -8.24
C GLY A 236 -5.24 -8.14 -9.06
N THR A 237 -4.15 -8.81 -9.40
CA THR A 237 -3.14 -8.31 -10.33
C THR A 237 -3.07 -9.19 -11.57
N VAL A 238 -2.65 -8.62 -12.68
CA VAL A 238 -2.46 -9.35 -13.93
C VAL A 238 -1.39 -8.67 -14.78
N THR A 239 -0.52 -9.45 -15.40
CA THR A 239 0.47 -8.95 -16.35
C THR A 239 -0.02 -9.19 -17.77
N VAL A 240 -0.14 -8.11 -18.55
CA VAL A 240 -0.69 -8.15 -19.91
C VAL A 240 0.32 -7.57 -20.89
N PRO A 241 0.87 -8.38 -21.82
CA PRO A 241 1.74 -7.90 -22.89
C PRO A 241 1.06 -6.87 -23.80
N GLU A 242 1.85 -5.96 -24.37
CA GLU A 242 1.37 -5.03 -25.39
C GLU A 242 0.77 -5.77 -26.59
N GLY A 243 -0.41 -5.30 -27.01
CA GLY A 243 -1.22 -5.92 -28.06
C GLY A 243 -2.04 -7.13 -27.62
N GLN A 244 -1.99 -7.51 -26.34
CA GLN A 244 -2.79 -8.60 -25.78
C GLN A 244 -3.87 -8.10 -24.83
N SER A 245 -4.87 -8.97 -24.63
CA SER A 245 -6.00 -8.71 -23.74
C SER A 245 -6.15 -9.77 -22.66
N THR A 246 -6.68 -9.38 -21.52
CA THR A 246 -7.12 -10.30 -20.46
C THR A 246 -8.58 -10.06 -20.08
N HIS A 247 -9.24 -11.06 -19.52
CA HIS A 247 -10.56 -10.96 -18.90
C HIS A 247 -10.57 -11.58 -17.49
N VAL A 248 -9.38 -11.80 -16.92
CA VAL A 248 -9.18 -12.36 -15.59
C VAL A 248 -8.08 -11.63 -14.85
N VAL A 249 -8.15 -11.64 -13.52
CA VAL A 249 -7.09 -11.17 -12.62
C VAL A 249 -6.83 -12.21 -11.54
N TYR A 250 -5.61 -12.19 -10.99
CA TYR A 250 -5.16 -13.13 -9.99
C TYR A 250 -5.08 -12.46 -8.61
N GLU A 251 -5.81 -13.00 -7.65
CA GLU A 251 -5.75 -12.57 -6.25
C GLU A 251 -4.78 -13.47 -5.49
N LEU A 252 -3.69 -12.89 -4.98
CA LEU A 252 -2.68 -13.64 -4.23
C LEU A 252 -3.19 -13.99 -2.83
N VAL A 253 -3.17 -15.29 -2.51
CA VAL A 253 -3.64 -15.83 -1.23
C VAL A 253 -2.64 -16.84 -0.71
N GLY A 254 -1.87 -16.45 0.28
CA GLY A 254 -0.82 -17.29 0.86
C GLY A 254 0.32 -17.56 -0.14
N ASP A 255 0.62 -18.83 -0.37
CA ASP A 255 1.58 -19.32 -1.37
C ASP A 255 0.93 -19.59 -2.74
N GLY A 256 -0.37 -19.33 -2.88
CA GLY A 256 -1.12 -19.55 -4.11
C GLY A 256 -1.89 -18.33 -4.59
N TYR A 257 -2.80 -18.57 -5.52
CA TYR A 257 -3.67 -17.55 -6.08
C TYR A 257 -5.08 -18.06 -6.35
N LEU A 258 -6.01 -17.12 -6.37
CA LEU A 258 -7.38 -17.30 -6.85
C LEU A 258 -7.58 -16.53 -8.15
N VAL A 259 -8.47 -17.02 -9.00
CA VAL A 259 -8.80 -16.40 -10.30
C VAL A 259 -10.13 -15.69 -10.19
N GLN A 260 -10.13 -14.38 -10.47
CA GLN A 260 -11.35 -13.59 -10.59
C GLN A 260 -11.62 -13.30 -12.07
N LYS A 261 -12.78 -13.74 -12.56
CA LYS A 261 -13.28 -13.34 -13.87
C LYS A 261 -13.74 -11.87 -13.85
N LEU A 262 -13.39 -11.13 -14.89
CA LEU A 262 -13.82 -9.75 -15.10
C LEU A 262 -15.08 -9.72 -16.00
N PRO A 263 -15.98 -8.74 -15.81
CA PRO A 263 -17.17 -8.58 -16.64
C PRO A 263 -16.89 -7.91 -18.00
N PHE A 264 -15.61 -7.74 -18.35
CA PHE A 264 -15.11 -7.11 -19.58
C PHE A 264 -13.69 -7.59 -19.84
N HIS A 265 -13.19 -7.31 -21.04
CA HIS A 265 -11.81 -7.51 -21.40
C HIS A 265 -11.01 -6.21 -21.25
N ILE A 266 -9.73 -6.33 -20.91
CA ILE A 266 -8.76 -5.25 -20.84
C ILE A 266 -7.66 -5.56 -21.85
N LEU A 267 -7.58 -4.77 -22.93
CA LEU A 267 -6.49 -4.77 -23.90
C LEU A 267 -5.45 -3.73 -23.51
N VAL A 268 -4.17 -4.11 -23.50
CA VAL A 268 -3.06 -3.15 -23.39
C VAL A 268 -2.59 -2.78 -24.79
N LYS A 269 -2.90 -1.56 -25.23
CA LYS A 269 -2.43 -1.07 -26.54
C LYS A 269 -0.94 -0.75 -26.49
N ARG A 270 -0.50 -0.04 -25.45
CA ARG A 270 0.87 0.41 -25.29
C ARG A 270 1.21 0.71 -23.83
N PHE A 271 2.42 0.39 -23.43
CA PHE A 271 3.04 0.84 -22.20
C PHE A 271 4.23 1.73 -22.52
N HIS A 272 4.40 2.80 -21.77
CA HIS A 272 5.59 3.63 -21.85
C HIS A 272 5.96 4.21 -20.49
N VAL A 273 7.26 4.47 -20.34
CA VAL A 273 7.84 5.13 -19.18
C VAL A 273 8.23 6.53 -19.61
N ALA A 274 7.70 7.55 -18.95
CA ALA A 274 8.20 8.90 -19.09
C ALA A 274 9.40 9.07 -18.16
N TYR A 275 10.48 9.69 -18.62
CA TYR A 275 11.69 9.95 -17.82
C TYR A 275 11.87 11.45 -17.62
N TYR A 276 12.49 11.83 -16.50
CA TYR A 276 13.06 13.16 -16.34
C TYR A 276 14.30 13.34 -17.25
N SER A 277 14.75 14.57 -17.48
CA SER A 277 16.01 14.86 -18.19
C SER A 277 17.23 14.21 -17.52
N THR A 278 17.12 13.90 -16.23
CA THR A 278 18.12 13.18 -15.43
C THR A 278 18.18 11.67 -15.71
N GLY A 279 17.26 11.13 -16.52
CA GLY A 279 17.14 9.69 -16.80
C GLY A 279 16.39 8.88 -15.73
N MET A 280 15.89 9.52 -14.67
CA MET A 280 15.04 8.85 -13.67
C MET A 280 13.60 8.68 -14.19
N PRO A 281 12.95 7.52 -13.97
CA PRO A 281 11.53 7.35 -14.30
C PRO A 281 10.65 8.39 -13.60
N LYS A 282 9.80 9.07 -14.37
CA LYS A 282 8.84 10.08 -13.93
C LYS A 282 7.44 9.52 -13.82
N ASP A 283 6.99 8.77 -14.83
CA ASP A 283 5.62 8.27 -14.92
C ASP A 283 5.59 6.92 -15.64
N PHE A 284 4.68 6.05 -15.24
CA PHE A 284 4.47 4.72 -15.82
C PHE A 284 3.05 4.69 -16.36
N ILE A 285 2.90 4.63 -17.69
CA ILE A 285 1.62 4.88 -18.35
C ILE A 285 1.28 3.69 -19.25
N SER A 286 0.13 3.08 -18.98
CA SER A 286 -0.48 2.07 -19.86
C SER A 286 -1.71 2.64 -20.53
N ASN A 287 -1.72 2.64 -21.86
CA ASN A 287 -2.92 2.91 -22.65
C ASN A 287 -3.72 1.62 -22.79
N ILE A 288 -4.93 1.61 -22.23
CA ILE A 288 -5.78 0.43 -22.17
C ILE A 288 -7.14 0.68 -22.82
N VAL A 289 -7.71 -0.38 -23.37
CA VAL A 289 -9.07 -0.42 -23.89
C VAL A 289 -9.87 -1.47 -23.14
N ILE A 290 -11.02 -1.06 -22.63
CA ILE A 290 -12.03 -1.92 -22.03
C ILE A 290 -13.09 -2.20 -23.10
N TYR A 291 -13.38 -3.47 -23.36
CA TYR A 291 -14.41 -3.89 -24.31
C TYR A 291 -15.25 -5.05 -23.76
N ASN A 292 -16.50 -5.17 -24.21
CA ASN A 292 -17.40 -6.25 -23.79
C ASN A 292 -17.10 -7.57 -24.53
N ASN A 293 -17.80 -8.64 -24.18
CA ASN A 293 -17.63 -9.96 -24.82
C ASN A 293 -18.03 -9.97 -26.31
N GLU A 294 -18.79 -8.97 -26.76
CA GLU A 294 -19.20 -8.79 -28.17
C GLU A 294 -18.17 -7.99 -28.98
N GLY A 295 -17.08 -7.52 -28.36
CA GLY A 295 -16.05 -6.71 -29.01
C GLY A 295 -16.33 -5.20 -29.04
N LYS A 296 -17.46 -4.74 -28.49
CA LYS A 296 -17.77 -3.30 -28.40
C LYS A 296 -16.86 -2.62 -27.38
N VAL A 297 -16.16 -1.58 -27.81
CA VAL A 297 -15.36 -0.71 -26.94
C VAL A 297 -16.29 0.01 -25.96
N LEU A 298 -16.00 -0.16 -24.67
CA LEU A 298 -16.75 0.44 -23.56
C LEU A 298 -16.05 1.69 -23.04
N LYS A 299 -14.72 1.66 -22.97
CA LYS A 299 -13.90 2.79 -22.50
C LYS A 299 -12.46 2.63 -22.96
N GLU A 300 -11.80 3.73 -23.27
CA GLU A 300 -10.37 3.78 -23.55
C GLU A 300 -9.74 4.88 -22.70
N GLY A 301 -8.51 4.65 -22.22
CA GLY A 301 -7.81 5.66 -21.44
C GLY A 301 -6.45 5.21 -20.95
N ASN A 302 -5.74 6.15 -20.34
CA ASN A 302 -4.42 5.92 -19.74
C ASN A 302 -4.57 5.60 -18.25
N VAL A 303 -3.89 4.56 -17.79
CA VAL A 303 -3.77 4.20 -16.36
C VAL A 303 -2.35 4.44 -15.85
N ARG A 304 -2.24 4.89 -14.60
CA ARG A 304 -0.99 5.24 -13.92
C ARG A 304 -0.99 4.76 -12.46
N VAL A 305 0.15 4.85 -11.76
CA VAL A 305 0.35 4.30 -10.40
C VAL A 305 -0.70 4.76 -9.38
N ASN A 306 -1.22 5.99 -9.52
CA ASN A 306 -2.27 6.54 -8.65
C ASN A 306 -3.46 7.15 -9.41
N HIS A 307 -3.53 6.92 -10.72
CA HIS A 307 -4.60 7.45 -11.57
C HIS A 307 -5.26 6.28 -12.30
N PRO A 308 -6.32 5.70 -11.73
CA PRO A 308 -6.97 4.53 -12.31
C PRO A 308 -7.92 4.92 -13.45
N LEU A 309 -8.15 3.97 -14.35
CA LEU A 309 -9.31 4.01 -15.24
C LEU A 309 -10.46 3.29 -14.54
N THR A 310 -11.56 4.01 -14.30
CA THR A 310 -12.74 3.46 -13.63
C THR A 310 -13.84 3.11 -14.63
N TYR A 311 -14.42 1.91 -14.50
CA TYR A 311 -15.58 1.48 -15.27
C TYR A 311 -16.47 0.55 -14.41
N LYS A 312 -17.77 0.87 -14.31
CA LYS A 312 -18.76 0.11 -13.50
C LYS A 312 -18.30 -0.26 -12.07
N GLY A 313 -17.65 0.70 -11.37
CA GLY A 313 -17.14 0.49 -10.01
C GLY A 313 -15.84 -0.33 -9.92
N VAL A 314 -15.29 -0.78 -11.05
CA VAL A 314 -13.97 -1.41 -11.14
C VAL A 314 -12.93 -0.35 -11.47
N GLN A 315 -11.83 -0.33 -10.73
CA GLN A 315 -10.71 0.58 -10.91
C GLN A 315 -9.48 -0.20 -11.36
N ILE A 316 -8.84 0.24 -12.44
CA ILE A 316 -7.65 -0.41 -13.02
C ILE A 316 -6.47 0.55 -12.86
N PHE A 317 -5.45 0.11 -12.13
CA PHE A 317 -4.23 0.84 -11.84
C PHE A 317 -3.04 0.24 -12.58
N GLN A 318 -2.05 1.07 -12.88
CA GLN A 318 -0.74 0.61 -13.30
C GLN A 318 0.08 0.24 -12.05
N ALA A 319 0.36 -1.05 -11.83
CA ALA A 319 1.00 -1.52 -10.60
C ALA A 319 2.46 -1.93 -10.79
N SER A 320 2.78 -2.59 -11.90
CA SER A 320 4.13 -3.07 -12.19
C SER A 320 4.35 -3.21 -13.68
N PHE A 321 5.57 -3.51 -14.13
CA PHE A 321 5.85 -3.76 -15.54
C PHE A 321 6.97 -4.77 -15.65
N VAL A 322 6.94 -5.57 -16.71
CA VAL A 322 7.94 -6.59 -17.02
C VAL A 322 8.14 -6.68 -18.52
N ASP A 323 9.11 -7.49 -18.94
CA ASP A 323 9.25 -7.89 -20.35
C ASP A 323 8.03 -8.72 -20.79
N GLY A 324 7.41 -8.35 -21.90
CA GLY A 324 6.22 -8.99 -22.45
C GLY A 324 6.49 -10.10 -23.47
N GLY A 325 7.68 -10.72 -23.44
CA GLY A 325 8.09 -11.73 -24.41
C GLY A 325 8.84 -11.13 -25.59
N SER A 326 9.79 -10.24 -25.31
CA SER A 326 10.67 -9.63 -26.31
C SER A 326 11.38 -10.70 -27.14
N LEU A 327 11.52 -10.44 -28.45
CA LEU A 327 12.26 -11.34 -29.34
C LEU A 327 13.75 -11.04 -29.24
N LEU A 328 14.55 -11.99 -28.80
CA LEU A 328 16.01 -11.84 -28.71
C LEU A 328 16.68 -12.46 -29.94
N LYS A 329 17.66 -11.75 -30.51
CA LYS A 329 18.52 -12.20 -31.61
C LYS A 329 19.90 -12.48 -31.01
N MET A 330 20.29 -13.75 -30.96
CA MET A 330 21.48 -14.22 -30.25
C MET A 330 22.48 -14.88 -31.21
N LYS A 331 23.76 -14.89 -30.82
CA LYS A 331 24.79 -15.74 -31.40
C LYS A 331 25.36 -16.66 -30.33
N ARG A 332 25.54 -17.92 -30.68
CA ARG A 332 26.09 -18.94 -29.80
C ARG A 332 27.44 -19.43 -30.33
N TYR A 333 28.43 -19.44 -29.45
CA TYR A 333 29.79 -19.91 -29.71
C TYR A 333 30.02 -21.20 -28.93
N MET A 334 30.50 -22.26 -29.58
CA MET A 334 30.75 -23.56 -28.96
C MET A 334 32.15 -23.57 -28.32
N LEU A 335 32.27 -24.01 -27.07
CA LEU A 335 33.56 -24.12 -26.36
C LEU A 335 34.24 -25.47 -26.61
N ASN A 336 33.48 -26.49 -26.97
CA ASN A 336 33.97 -27.81 -27.37
C ASN A 336 34.40 -27.88 -28.85
N ASN A 337 34.00 -26.90 -29.66
CA ASN A 337 34.51 -26.68 -31.00
C ASN A 337 34.61 -25.17 -31.27
N PRO A 338 35.61 -24.48 -30.69
CA PRO A 338 35.76 -23.03 -30.79
C PRO A 338 36.02 -22.51 -32.20
N GLY A 339 36.54 -23.34 -33.09
CA GLY A 339 36.86 -22.98 -34.47
C GLY A 339 35.62 -22.79 -35.34
N ALA A 340 34.52 -23.45 -35.00
CA ALA A 340 33.25 -23.41 -35.72
C ALA A 340 32.59 -22.02 -35.70
N ASP A 341 31.83 -21.71 -36.75
CA ASP A 341 31.10 -20.45 -36.85
C ASP A 341 30.00 -20.32 -35.79
N ALA A 342 29.78 -19.08 -35.35
CA ALA A 342 28.75 -18.76 -34.38
C ALA A 342 27.35 -19.03 -34.94
N ILE A 343 26.58 -19.84 -34.22
CA ILE A 343 25.22 -20.21 -34.63
C ILE A 343 24.27 -19.07 -34.25
N ARG A 344 23.56 -18.52 -35.24
CA ARG A 344 22.53 -17.49 -35.00
C ARG A 344 21.23 -18.14 -34.55
N GLN A 345 20.60 -17.55 -33.53
CA GLN A 345 19.37 -18.08 -32.97
C GLN A 345 18.43 -16.94 -32.56
N LYS A 346 17.13 -17.14 -32.70
CA LYS A 346 16.10 -16.20 -32.24
C LYS A 346 15.14 -16.92 -31.31
N ALA A 347 14.75 -16.27 -30.23
CA ALA A 347 13.75 -16.80 -29.31
C ALA A 347 13.14 -15.69 -28.46
N ARG A 348 11.91 -15.90 -27.99
CA ARG A 348 11.24 -14.94 -27.10
C ARG A 348 11.58 -15.20 -25.64
N VAL A 349 11.65 -14.14 -24.86
CA VAL A 349 11.71 -14.24 -23.39
C VAL A 349 10.52 -15.10 -22.90
N GLY A 350 10.78 -16.02 -21.97
CA GLY A 350 9.84 -17.02 -21.49
C GLY A 350 9.88 -18.36 -22.26
N GLN A 351 10.42 -18.38 -23.49
CA GLN A 351 10.53 -19.63 -24.27
C GLN A 351 11.75 -20.45 -23.88
N SER A 352 11.62 -21.76 -24.07
CA SER A 352 12.73 -22.70 -23.99
C SER A 352 13.11 -23.18 -25.38
N VAL A 353 14.41 -23.24 -25.67
CA VAL A 353 14.92 -23.69 -26.97
C VAL A 353 16.02 -24.74 -26.77
N ASP A 354 15.98 -25.79 -27.58
CA ASP A 354 17.02 -26.81 -27.56
C ASP A 354 18.31 -26.28 -28.20
N VAL A 355 19.43 -26.70 -27.63
CA VAL A 355 20.75 -26.28 -28.07
C VAL A 355 21.32 -27.33 -29.01
N SER A 356 21.14 -27.13 -30.32
CA SER A 356 21.62 -28.06 -31.36
C SER A 356 23.11 -28.40 -31.17
N GLY A 357 23.43 -29.69 -31.26
CA GLY A 357 24.77 -30.24 -31.03
C GLY A 357 25.13 -30.46 -29.56
N THR A 358 24.18 -30.30 -28.62
CA THR A 358 24.41 -30.55 -27.19
C THR A 358 23.18 -31.19 -26.52
N SER A 359 23.32 -31.64 -25.27
CA SER A 359 22.22 -32.11 -24.43
C SER A 359 21.51 -30.98 -23.66
N TYR A 360 21.76 -29.71 -23.99
CA TYR A 360 21.25 -28.57 -23.23
C TYR A 360 19.95 -27.99 -23.79
N LYS A 361 19.14 -27.46 -22.88
CA LYS A 361 17.98 -26.61 -23.17
C LYS A 361 18.20 -25.22 -22.57
N LEU A 362 17.92 -24.18 -23.35
CA LEU A 362 18.00 -22.78 -22.93
C LEU A 362 16.62 -22.22 -22.66
N LYS A 363 16.32 -21.89 -21.40
CA LYS A 363 15.12 -21.15 -21.03
C LYS A 363 15.46 -19.66 -20.89
N LEU A 364 14.95 -18.83 -21.79
CA LEU A 364 15.10 -17.39 -21.69
C LEU A 364 14.24 -16.87 -20.56
N LYS A 365 14.86 -16.27 -19.54
CA LYS A 365 14.18 -15.87 -18.31
C LYS A 365 13.69 -14.44 -18.38
N ASN A 366 14.61 -13.49 -18.53
CA ASN A 366 14.33 -12.06 -18.50
C ASN A 366 15.15 -11.30 -19.54
N PHE A 367 14.64 -10.15 -19.96
CA PHE A 367 15.37 -9.12 -20.70
C PHE A 367 15.24 -7.79 -19.96
N SER A 368 16.30 -7.00 -19.99
CA SER A 368 16.34 -5.65 -19.43
C SER A 368 17.00 -4.72 -20.43
N LEU A 369 16.29 -3.64 -20.80
CA LEU A 369 16.80 -2.62 -21.70
C LEU A 369 17.95 -1.83 -21.05
N ASP A 370 17.79 -1.49 -19.77
CA ASP A 370 18.72 -0.68 -19.00
C ASP A 370 19.25 -1.44 -17.79
N ASN A 371 20.57 -1.37 -17.58
CA ASN A 371 21.27 -1.97 -16.45
C ASN A 371 22.10 -0.90 -15.74
N VAL A 372 21.44 -0.15 -14.86
CA VAL A 372 22.09 0.91 -14.08
C VAL A 372 22.80 0.30 -12.88
N VAL A 373 24.13 0.38 -12.86
CA VAL A 373 24.97 -0.12 -11.77
C VAL A 373 25.84 1.01 -11.19
N PRO A 374 26.27 0.94 -9.92
CA PRO A 374 27.25 1.88 -9.39
C PRO A 374 28.54 1.84 -10.20
N ALA A 375 29.10 3.00 -10.55
CA ALA A 375 30.31 3.08 -11.38
C ALA A 375 31.50 2.30 -10.79
N ARG A 376 31.60 2.28 -9.44
CA ARG A 376 32.62 1.53 -8.69
C ARG A 376 32.51 0.01 -8.88
N ALA A 377 31.32 -0.53 -9.13
CA ALA A 377 31.11 -1.98 -9.27
C ALA A 377 31.72 -2.56 -10.55
N ILE A 378 32.06 -1.70 -11.52
CA ILE A 378 32.67 -2.10 -12.79
C ILE A 378 34.07 -1.52 -12.99
N GLU A 379 34.65 -0.90 -11.96
CA GLU A 379 35.95 -0.20 -12.01
C GLU A 379 36.04 0.85 -13.13
N ALA A 380 34.89 1.36 -13.58
CA ALA A 380 34.84 2.43 -14.58
C ALA A 380 35.09 3.77 -13.90
N LYS A 381 35.86 4.66 -14.55
CA LYS A 381 35.99 6.06 -14.11
C LYS A 381 34.60 6.71 -14.18
N PRO A 382 34.02 7.16 -13.05
CA PRO A 382 32.74 7.84 -13.08
C PRO A 382 32.85 9.12 -13.90
N VAL A 383 31.89 9.36 -14.79
CA VAL A 383 31.72 10.68 -15.42
C VAL A 383 31.39 11.67 -14.30
N LYS A 384 32.01 12.86 -14.31
CA LYS A 384 31.83 13.91 -13.27
C LYS A 384 30.33 14.09 -12.95
N GLY A 385 29.94 13.79 -11.70
CA GLY A 385 28.57 13.94 -11.20
C GLY A 385 27.67 12.69 -11.26
N LEU A 386 28.01 11.66 -12.04
CA LEU A 386 27.20 10.44 -12.17
C LEU A 386 27.80 9.28 -11.36
N LYS A 387 27.15 8.92 -10.25
CA LYS A 387 27.54 7.76 -9.40
C LYS A 387 27.19 6.40 -10.01
N HIS A 388 26.37 6.39 -11.07
CA HIS A 388 25.86 5.18 -11.71
C HIS A 388 26.13 5.22 -13.22
N VAL A 389 26.30 4.04 -13.82
CA VAL A 389 26.53 3.83 -15.26
C VAL A 389 25.50 2.82 -15.76
N ASN A 390 24.87 3.11 -16.90
CA ASN A 390 24.01 2.17 -17.58
C ASN A 390 24.88 1.26 -18.49
N LEU A 391 24.86 -0.04 -18.24
CA LEU A 391 25.57 -1.05 -19.05
C LEU A 391 24.80 -1.47 -20.31
N GLY A 392 23.67 -0.82 -20.59
CA GLY A 392 22.83 -1.12 -21.73
C GLY A 392 22.06 -2.43 -21.59
N PRO A 393 21.60 -3.00 -22.72
CA PRO A 393 20.74 -4.17 -22.72
C PRO A 393 21.42 -5.41 -22.15
N SER A 394 20.68 -6.17 -21.35
CA SER A 394 21.11 -7.49 -20.88
C SER A 394 19.96 -8.49 -20.93
N PHE A 395 20.30 -9.76 -20.95
CA PHE A 395 19.31 -10.83 -20.79
C PHE A 395 19.83 -11.92 -19.86
N THR A 396 18.89 -12.62 -19.23
CA THR A 396 19.15 -13.75 -18.33
C THR A 396 18.54 -15.00 -18.92
N TYR A 397 19.28 -16.11 -18.87
CA TYR A 397 18.81 -17.41 -19.33
C TYR A 397 19.28 -18.53 -18.41
N ILE A 398 18.53 -19.62 -18.37
CA ILE A 398 18.91 -20.85 -17.68
C ILE A 398 19.33 -21.85 -18.76
N ALA A 399 20.56 -22.37 -18.65
CA ALA A 399 20.97 -23.52 -19.44
C ALA A 399 20.91 -24.76 -18.57
N GLN A 400 20.13 -25.75 -18.98
CA GLN A 400 19.96 -27.00 -18.24
C GLN A 400 20.29 -28.19 -19.14
N SER A 401 21.16 -29.08 -18.68
CA SER A 401 21.46 -30.36 -19.32
C SER A 401 20.28 -31.32 -19.12
N LYS A 402 20.07 -32.25 -20.06
CA LYS A 402 19.14 -33.39 -19.90
C LYS A 402 19.41 -34.23 -18.64
N SER A 403 20.63 -34.21 -18.11
CA SER A 403 21.00 -34.87 -16.84
C SER A 403 20.54 -34.13 -15.58
N GLY A 404 19.91 -32.96 -15.70
CA GLY A 404 19.36 -32.19 -14.58
C GLY A 404 20.24 -31.05 -14.09
N SER A 405 21.55 -31.08 -14.32
CA SER A 405 22.48 -30.00 -13.99
C SER A 405 22.16 -28.73 -14.78
N GLY A 406 22.11 -27.57 -14.12
CA GLY A 406 21.83 -26.30 -14.78
C GLY A 406 22.47 -25.11 -14.10
N ALA A 407 22.67 -24.05 -14.88
CA ALA A 407 23.19 -22.77 -14.40
C ALA A 407 22.39 -21.62 -15.00
N GLU A 408 22.33 -20.51 -14.26
CA GLU A 408 21.74 -19.27 -14.74
C GLU A 408 22.84 -18.29 -15.16
N PHE A 409 22.63 -17.69 -16.33
CA PHE A 409 23.57 -16.80 -16.98
C PHE A 409 22.94 -15.42 -17.14
N LYS A 410 23.71 -14.37 -16.90
CA LYS A 410 23.36 -12.98 -17.22
C LYS A 410 24.36 -12.43 -18.23
N THR A 411 23.89 -12.01 -19.39
CA THR A 411 24.76 -11.54 -20.48
C THR A 411 24.45 -10.10 -20.84
N TYR A 412 25.49 -9.28 -20.94
CA TYR A 412 25.40 -7.89 -21.42
C TYR A 412 25.65 -7.82 -22.92
N MET A 413 24.87 -6.99 -23.62
CA MET A 413 25.01 -6.80 -25.07
C MET A 413 26.24 -5.95 -25.42
N GLN A 414 26.50 -4.91 -24.63
CA GLN A 414 27.60 -3.98 -24.88
C GLN A 414 28.87 -4.43 -24.15
N PRO A 415 30.05 -4.34 -24.80
CA PRO A 415 31.32 -4.55 -24.13
C PRO A 415 31.55 -3.53 -23.01
N ILE A 416 32.16 -3.97 -21.92
CA ILE A 416 32.53 -3.13 -20.78
C ILE A 416 34.03 -2.86 -20.83
N ALA A 417 34.42 -1.58 -20.90
CA ALA A 417 35.82 -1.18 -20.94
C ALA A 417 36.45 -1.13 -19.54
N ARG A 418 37.62 -1.76 -19.37
CA ARG A 418 38.46 -1.68 -18.16
C ARG A 418 39.94 -1.59 -18.53
N ASN A 419 40.64 -0.60 -17.98
CA ASN A 419 42.08 -0.41 -18.18
C ASN A 419 42.54 -0.41 -19.65
N GLY A 420 41.71 0.13 -20.56
CA GLY A 420 42.02 0.21 -22.00
C GLY A 420 41.67 -1.04 -22.82
N GLN A 421 41.21 -2.12 -22.19
CA GLN A 421 40.69 -3.32 -22.86
C GLN A 421 39.17 -3.40 -22.69
N SER A 422 38.47 -3.78 -23.76
CA SER A 422 37.02 -4.02 -23.70
C SER A 422 36.72 -5.50 -23.48
N TYR A 423 35.67 -5.79 -22.71
CA TYR A 423 35.30 -7.15 -22.30
C TYR A 423 33.83 -7.43 -22.61
N PHE A 424 33.58 -8.59 -23.20
CA PHE A 424 32.28 -9.23 -23.10
C PHE A 424 32.14 -9.81 -21.70
N VAL A 425 31.05 -9.45 -21.02
CA VAL A 425 30.83 -9.81 -19.62
C VAL A 425 29.64 -10.72 -19.50
N GLN A 426 29.85 -11.85 -18.85
CA GLN A 426 28.81 -12.83 -18.56
C GLN A 426 28.86 -13.25 -17.10
N GLY A 427 27.77 -13.02 -16.38
CA GLY A 427 27.56 -13.54 -15.03
C GLY A 427 27.05 -14.97 -15.08
N VAL A 428 27.54 -15.82 -14.18
CA VAL A 428 27.14 -17.22 -14.03
C VAL A 428 26.84 -17.51 -12.56
N ARG A 429 25.76 -18.28 -12.30
CA ARG A 429 25.49 -18.86 -10.99
C ARG A 429 24.85 -20.23 -11.13
N THR A 430 25.30 -21.18 -10.32
CA THR A 430 24.77 -22.56 -10.29
C THR A 430 23.64 -22.71 -9.26
N ALA A 431 23.68 -21.94 -8.17
CA ALA A 431 22.62 -21.88 -7.17
C ALA A 431 21.74 -20.63 -7.35
N PHE A 432 20.42 -20.81 -7.38
CA PHE A 432 19.47 -19.69 -7.46
C PHE A 432 19.56 -18.83 -6.19
N GLY A 433 19.71 -17.53 -6.36
CA GLY A 433 19.88 -16.58 -5.25
C GLY A 433 21.35 -16.29 -4.89
N ALA A 434 22.30 -17.11 -5.33
CA ALA A 434 23.73 -16.82 -5.17
C ALA A 434 24.16 -15.59 -6.02
N PRO A 435 25.23 -14.87 -5.60
CA PRO A 435 25.81 -13.81 -6.40
C PRO A 435 26.39 -14.38 -7.71
N TYR A 436 26.32 -13.60 -8.80
CA TYR A 436 26.94 -13.99 -10.06
C TYR A 436 28.46 -13.94 -9.96
N GLN A 437 29.11 -14.99 -10.45
CA GLN A 437 30.53 -14.96 -10.80
C GLN A 437 30.65 -14.47 -12.24
N TYR A 438 31.48 -13.47 -12.49
CA TYR A 438 31.58 -12.83 -13.79
C TYR A 438 32.79 -13.32 -14.58
N LEU A 439 32.52 -13.84 -15.77
CA LEU A 439 33.50 -14.14 -16.80
C LEU A 439 33.73 -12.90 -17.66
N PHE A 440 35.00 -12.52 -17.83
CA PHE A 440 35.44 -11.39 -18.64
C PHE A 440 36.21 -11.90 -19.85
N ILE A 441 35.59 -11.89 -21.03
CA ILE A 441 36.23 -12.31 -22.28
C ILE A 441 36.68 -11.06 -23.04
N PRO A 442 37.97 -10.90 -23.38
CA PRO A 442 38.40 -9.72 -24.13
C PRO A 442 37.73 -9.68 -25.50
N THR A 443 37.20 -8.52 -25.88
CA THR A 443 36.69 -8.29 -27.23
C THR A 443 37.81 -7.85 -28.16
N GLY A 444 37.87 -8.43 -29.35
CA GLY A 444 38.81 -8.00 -30.39
C GLY A 444 38.42 -6.65 -31.02
N PRO A 445 39.14 -6.19 -32.05
CA PRO A 445 38.88 -4.92 -32.74
C PRO A 445 37.44 -4.76 -33.25
N ASN A 446 36.81 -5.88 -33.62
CA ASN A 446 35.43 -5.93 -34.11
C ASN A 446 34.36 -5.90 -32.99
N GLY A 447 34.76 -5.63 -31.74
CA GLY A 447 33.85 -5.51 -30.59
C GLY A 447 33.16 -6.82 -30.16
N ASN A 448 33.64 -7.97 -30.65
CA ASN A 448 33.08 -9.28 -30.35
C ASN A 448 34.17 -10.28 -29.91
N ILE A 449 33.74 -11.47 -29.46
CA ILE A 449 34.63 -12.51 -28.93
C ILE A 449 35.23 -13.43 -30.01
N GLY A 450 35.06 -13.12 -31.29
CA GLY A 450 35.51 -13.98 -32.40
C GLY A 450 37.01 -14.25 -32.38
N LEU A 451 37.83 -13.22 -32.15
CA LEU A 451 39.28 -13.37 -32.03
C LEU A 451 39.66 -14.30 -30.87
N PHE A 452 38.94 -14.21 -29.74
CA PHE A 452 39.14 -15.07 -28.58
C PHE A 452 38.79 -16.52 -28.91
N MET A 453 37.68 -16.76 -29.63
CA MET A 453 37.28 -18.09 -30.05
C MET A 453 38.27 -18.72 -31.03
N LYS A 454 38.82 -17.94 -31.98
CA LYS A 454 39.88 -18.41 -32.88
C LYS A 454 41.16 -18.75 -32.12
N TYR A 455 41.54 -17.93 -31.14
CA TYR A 455 42.68 -18.23 -30.27
C TYR A 455 42.46 -19.50 -29.44
N LEU A 456 41.27 -19.67 -28.87
CA LEU A 456 40.90 -20.87 -28.12
C LEU A 456 40.92 -22.13 -29.01
N SER A 457 40.46 -22.04 -30.27
CA SER A 457 40.55 -23.14 -31.24
C SER A 457 41.99 -23.53 -31.50
N ALA A 458 42.84 -22.56 -31.84
CA ALA A 458 44.25 -22.82 -32.17
C ALA A 458 45.00 -23.46 -30.99
N LEU A 459 44.67 -23.07 -29.75
CA LEU A 459 45.21 -23.71 -28.56
C LEU A 459 44.73 -25.16 -28.39
N GLN A 460 43.46 -25.45 -28.68
CA GLN A 460 42.91 -26.81 -28.59
C GLN A 460 43.45 -27.73 -29.70
N ASP A 461 43.65 -27.22 -30.91
CA ASP A 461 44.05 -28.00 -32.08
C ASP A 461 45.49 -28.55 -31.99
N GLN A 462 46.43 -27.83 -31.33
CA GLN A 462 47.84 -28.29 -31.22
C GLN A 462 48.28 -28.77 -29.82
N VAL A 463 47.39 -28.86 -28.83
CA VAL A 463 47.71 -29.59 -27.57
C VAL A 463 47.93 -31.09 -27.84
N THR A 464 47.40 -31.61 -28.95
CA THR A 464 47.66 -32.95 -29.48
C THR A 464 49.01 -33.10 -30.20
N ALA A 465 49.75 -32.01 -30.43
CA ALA A 465 51.02 -31.98 -31.18
C ALA A 465 52.11 -31.23 -30.40
N SER A 466 52.35 -31.61 -29.15
CA SER A 466 53.39 -30.98 -28.32
C SER A 466 54.78 -31.53 -28.67
N ASP A 467 55.38 -30.91 -29.68
CA ASP A 467 56.74 -31.16 -30.18
C ASP A 467 57.79 -30.44 -29.32
N GLY A 468 57.94 -30.87 -28.06
CA GLY A 468 59.07 -30.49 -27.17
C GLY A 468 59.23 -29.02 -26.74
N LYS A 469 58.39 -28.09 -27.19
CA LYS A 469 58.46 -26.66 -26.81
C LYS A 469 57.94 -26.39 -25.39
N ASN A 470 58.56 -25.40 -24.72
CA ASN A 470 58.05 -24.85 -23.45
C ASN A 470 56.61 -24.32 -23.63
N THR A 471 55.68 -24.77 -22.78
CA THR A 471 54.26 -24.42 -22.81
C THR A 471 54.03 -22.90 -22.90
N ARG A 472 54.87 -22.09 -22.25
CA ARG A 472 54.76 -20.63 -22.28
C ARG A 472 54.98 -20.06 -23.68
N ASP A 473 56.01 -20.52 -24.37
CA ASP A 473 56.39 -20.03 -25.69
C ASP A 473 55.39 -20.47 -26.74
N TYR A 474 54.87 -21.69 -26.62
CA TYR A 474 53.80 -22.20 -27.46
C TYR A 474 52.51 -21.35 -27.37
N VAL A 475 52.07 -21.04 -26.14
CA VAL A 475 50.85 -20.25 -25.91
C VAL A 475 50.97 -18.84 -26.51
N LEU A 476 52.17 -18.24 -26.41
CA LEU A 476 52.45 -16.91 -26.96
C LEU A 476 52.60 -16.93 -28.49
N ASP A 477 53.31 -17.90 -29.07
CA ASP A 477 53.48 -18.05 -30.52
C ASP A 477 52.14 -18.27 -31.22
N THR A 478 51.30 -19.14 -30.65
CA THR A 478 49.94 -19.39 -31.12
C THR A 478 49.11 -18.11 -31.12
N PHE A 479 49.23 -17.29 -30.06
CA PHE A 479 48.54 -16.01 -29.99
C PHE A 479 48.99 -15.05 -31.09
N LYS A 480 50.31 -14.89 -31.27
CA LYS A 480 50.87 -14.00 -32.31
C LYS A 480 50.39 -14.40 -33.70
N ARG A 481 50.35 -15.69 -34.01
CA ARG A 481 49.85 -16.22 -35.29
C ARG A 481 48.38 -15.85 -35.52
N VAL A 482 47.53 -16.11 -34.52
CA VAL A 482 46.09 -15.80 -34.60
C VAL A 482 45.84 -14.29 -34.72
N VAL A 483 46.60 -13.45 -34.02
CA VAL A 483 46.46 -11.99 -34.16
C VAL A 483 46.89 -11.53 -35.56
N ALA A 484 47.99 -12.05 -36.11
CA ALA A 484 48.43 -11.73 -37.46
C ALA A 484 47.36 -12.04 -38.52
N ASP A 485 46.67 -13.18 -38.37
CA ASP A 485 45.65 -13.62 -39.34
C ASP A 485 44.32 -12.87 -39.19
N TYR A 486 43.87 -12.62 -37.96
CA TYR A 486 42.50 -12.18 -37.68
C TYR A 486 42.37 -10.77 -37.10
N ALA A 487 43.47 -10.15 -36.67
CA ALA A 487 43.48 -8.81 -36.09
C ALA A 487 44.80 -8.04 -36.33
N PRO A 488 45.29 -7.94 -37.60
CA PRO A 488 46.59 -7.34 -37.92
C PRO A 488 46.69 -5.84 -37.59
N SER A 489 45.55 -5.18 -37.33
CA SER A 489 45.49 -3.76 -36.98
C SER A 489 45.72 -3.48 -35.48
N MET A 490 45.96 -4.50 -34.65
CA MET A 490 46.19 -4.30 -33.21
C MET A 490 47.57 -3.68 -32.96
N THR A 491 47.63 -2.71 -32.06
CA THR A 491 48.93 -2.17 -31.59
C THR A 491 49.59 -3.15 -30.62
N ALA A 492 50.93 -3.14 -30.53
CA ALA A 492 51.67 -3.99 -29.60
C ALA A 492 51.18 -3.88 -28.14
N ARG A 493 50.77 -2.68 -27.71
CA ARG A 493 50.16 -2.47 -26.39
C ARG A 493 48.80 -3.16 -26.26
N ALA A 494 47.96 -3.06 -27.28
CA ALA A 494 46.65 -3.71 -27.29
C ALA A 494 46.80 -5.24 -27.33
N GLU A 495 47.76 -5.77 -28.08
CA GLU A 495 48.08 -7.19 -28.12
C GLU A 495 48.49 -7.73 -26.74
N ALA A 496 49.40 -7.03 -26.06
CA ALA A 496 49.86 -7.43 -24.72
C ALA A 496 48.71 -7.46 -23.70
N LEU A 497 47.85 -6.42 -23.69
CA LEU A 497 46.68 -6.36 -22.83
C LEU A 497 45.68 -7.47 -23.16
N TYR A 498 45.37 -7.64 -24.45
CA TYR A 498 44.45 -8.67 -24.91
C TYR A 498 44.93 -10.07 -24.54
N PHE A 499 46.22 -10.36 -24.75
CA PHE A 499 46.82 -11.65 -24.41
C PHE A 499 46.66 -11.97 -22.92
N GLN A 500 47.03 -11.04 -22.05
CA GLN A 500 46.89 -11.21 -20.60
C GLN A 500 45.42 -11.48 -20.21
N SER A 501 44.49 -10.71 -20.78
CA SER A 501 43.05 -10.89 -20.57
C SER A 501 42.53 -12.21 -21.11
N ALA A 502 43.02 -12.66 -22.27
CA ALA A 502 42.61 -13.91 -22.90
C ALA A 502 43.05 -15.12 -22.06
N ILE A 503 44.29 -15.12 -21.55
CA ILE A 503 44.77 -16.17 -20.64
C ILE A 503 43.92 -16.22 -19.37
N SER A 504 43.60 -15.06 -18.76
CA SER A 504 42.71 -15.01 -17.60
C SER A 504 41.32 -15.59 -17.89
N ALA A 505 40.74 -15.25 -19.05
CA ALA A 505 39.45 -15.78 -19.48
C ALA A 505 39.50 -17.30 -19.71
N ILE A 506 40.55 -17.83 -20.33
CA ILE A 506 40.74 -19.27 -20.56
C ILE A 506 40.80 -20.04 -19.23
N LEU A 507 41.51 -19.49 -18.22
CA LEU A 507 41.56 -20.11 -16.89
C LEU A 507 40.18 -20.14 -16.23
N GLN A 508 39.39 -19.07 -16.35
CA GLN A 508 38.03 -18.99 -15.83
C GLN A 508 37.07 -19.95 -16.54
N LEU A 509 37.27 -20.20 -17.84
CA LEU A 509 36.45 -21.16 -18.61
C LEU A 509 36.52 -22.59 -18.10
N ARG A 510 37.56 -22.98 -17.34
CA ARG A 510 37.67 -24.33 -16.76
C ARG A 510 36.55 -24.64 -15.76
N ALA A 511 36.05 -23.63 -15.05
CA ALA A 511 34.95 -23.75 -14.10
C ALA A 511 33.59 -23.35 -14.71
N TYR A 512 33.55 -23.08 -16.02
CA TYR A 512 32.34 -22.61 -16.69
C TYR A 512 31.39 -23.80 -16.96
N PRO A 513 30.12 -23.74 -16.51
CA PRO A 513 29.26 -24.93 -16.41
C PRO A 513 28.52 -25.30 -17.71
N ALA A 514 28.84 -24.67 -18.84
CA ALA A 514 28.18 -24.95 -20.12
C ALA A 514 29.19 -25.07 -21.27
N PRO A 515 28.93 -25.90 -22.30
CA PRO A 515 29.87 -26.06 -23.42
C PRO A 515 29.75 -24.95 -24.48
N PHE A 516 29.13 -23.80 -24.16
CA PHE A 516 28.91 -22.71 -25.11
C PHE A 516 28.74 -21.35 -24.42
N ILE A 517 29.00 -20.28 -25.15
CA ILE A 517 28.74 -18.89 -24.77
C ILE A 517 27.61 -18.34 -25.65
N VAL A 518 26.62 -17.70 -25.04
CA VAL A 518 25.54 -17.01 -25.76
C VAL A 518 25.74 -15.51 -25.65
N THR A 519 25.69 -14.82 -26.78
CA THR A 519 25.82 -13.35 -26.90
C THR A 519 24.52 -12.77 -27.44
N LEU A 520 24.14 -11.56 -27.00
CA LEU A 520 23.01 -10.83 -27.55
C LEU A 520 23.48 -9.93 -28.69
N THR A 521 22.84 -10.03 -29.86
CA THR A 521 23.18 -9.24 -31.05
C THR A 521 22.10 -8.24 -31.46
N GLY A 522 20.89 -8.40 -30.94
CA GLY A 522 19.78 -7.48 -31.16
C GLY A 522 18.51 -8.00 -30.50
N PHE A 523 17.46 -7.18 -30.50
CA PHE A 523 16.18 -7.54 -29.89
C PHE A 523 15.04 -6.71 -30.50
N ASP A 524 13.83 -7.26 -30.44
CA ASP A 524 12.60 -6.53 -30.71
C ASP A 524 11.80 -6.48 -29.40
N HIS A 525 11.90 -5.35 -28.70
CA HIS A 525 11.39 -5.17 -27.34
C HIS A 525 9.87 -5.11 -27.29
N ARG A 526 9.27 -5.73 -26.26
CA ARG A 526 7.85 -5.63 -25.94
C ARG A 526 7.67 -5.51 -24.44
N TRP A 527 6.85 -4.55 -24.02
CA TRP A 527 6.48 -4.43 -22.61
C TRP A 527 5.28 -5.32 -22.27
N ALA A 528 5.17 -5.65 -20.99
CA ALA A 528 3.92 -6.07 -20.40
C ALA A 528 3.58 -5.18 -19.22
N ALA A 529 2.35 -4.68 -19.22
CA ALA A 529 1.81 -3.89 -18.13
C ALA A 529 1.28 -4.82 -17.04
N GLY A 530 1.82 -4.70 -15.84
CA GLY A 530 1.23 -5.22 -14.62
C GLY A 530 0.13 -4.29 -14.15
N LEU A 531 -1.11 -4.74 -14.28
CA LEU A 531 -2.31 -4.03 -13.89
C LEU A 531 -2.81 -4.56 -12.55
N GLU A 532 -3.20 -3.65 -11.66
CA GLU A 532 -3.99 -4.00 -10.48
C GLU A 532 -5.44 -3.61 -10.73
N VAL A 533 -6.34 -4.55 -10.55
CA VAL A 533 -7.77 -4.37 -10.79
C VAL A 533 -8.50 -4.57 -9.48
N THR A 534 -9.23 -3.55 -9.06
CA THR A 534 -9.95 -3.53 -7.79
C THR A 534 -11.42 -3.18 -7.98
N LYS A 535 -12.29 -3.81 -7.19
CA LYS A 535 -13.71 -3.47 -7.11
C LYS A 535 -14.11 -3.37 -5.66
N TRP A 536 -14.36 -2.16 -5.17
CA TRP A 536 -14.64 -1.90 -3.76
C TRP A 536 -16.02 -1.23 -3.64
N PRO A 537 -17.09 -2.01 -3.47
CA PRO A 537 -18.47 -1.51 -3.51
C PRO A 537 -18.79 -0.50 -2.40
N ALA A 538 -18.18 -0.64 -1.22
CA ALA A 538 -18.47 0.24 -0.07
C ALA A 538 -17.61 1.52 -0.02
N THR A 539 -16.82 1.82 -1.07
CA THR A 539 -15.97 3.02 -1.09
C THR A 539 -16.76 4.32 -0.90
N ILE A 540 -17.95 4.44 -1.50
CA ILE A 540 -18.80 5.63 -1.31
C ILE A 540 -19.29 5.76 0.14
N VAL A 541 -19.59 4.63 0.79
CA VAL A 541 -20.02 4.59 2.20
C VAL A 541 -18.87 5.03 3.11
N ILE A 542 -17.64 4.63 2.79
CA ILE A 542 -16.44 5.09 3.50
C ILE A 542 -16.31 6.62 3.42
N TYR A 543 -16.46 7.22 2.22
CA TYR A 543 -16.37 8.67 2.08
C TYR A 543 -17.45 9.41 2.86
N TRP A 544 -18.69 8.92 2.85
CA TRP A 544 -19.75 9.45 3.70
C TRP A 544 -19.42 9.33 5.19
N GLY A 545 -18.91 8.18 5.61
CA GLY A 545 -18.42 7.98 6.98
C GLY A 545 -17.36 9.02 7.36
N CYS A 546 -16.35 9.24 6.51
CA CYS A 546 -15.32 10.26 6.74
C CYS A 546 -15.91 11.68 6.84
N ALA A 547 -16.84 12.05 5.97
CA ALA A 547 -17.50 13.36 6.03
C ALA A 547 -18.29 13.56 7.32
N VAL A 548 -19.06 12.54 7.73
CA VAL A 548 -19.82 12.55 8.99
C VAL A 548 -18.90 12.58 10.20
N LEU A 549 -17.74 11.91 10.14
CA LEU A 549 -16.72 11.95 11.19
C LEU A 549 -16.20 13.37 11.38
N VAL A 550 -15.80 14.03 10.29
CA VAL A 550 -15.32 15.43 10.32
C VAL A 550 -16.38 16.36 10.88
N LEU A 551 -17.63 16.24 10.41
CA LEU A 551 -18.75 17.02 10.93
C LEU A 551 -18.99 16.77 12.43
N GLY A 552 -18.94 15.51 12.86
CA GLY A 552 -19.13 15.12 14.26
C GLY A 552 -18.06 15.73 15.17
N ILE A 553 -16.79 15.64 14.76
CA ILE A 553 -15.67 16.27 15.47
C ILE A 553 -15.86 17.79 15.49
N PHE A 554 -16.22 18.42 14.37
CA PHE A 554 -16.45 19.86 14.30
C PHE A 554 -17.52 20.33 15.31
N ILE A 555 -18.67 19.66 15.37
CA ILE A 555 -19.74 19.99 16.33
C ILE A 555 -19.25 19.82 17.78
N LEU A 556 -18.49 18.77 18.06
CA LEU A 556 -17.99 18.48 19.41
C LEU A 556 -16.98 19.52 19.92
N PHE A 557 -16.17 20.10 19.02
CA PHE A 557 -15.14 21.08 19.37
C PHE A 557 -15.65 22.53 19.31
N TYR A 558 -16.41 22.90 18.29
CA TYR A 558 -16.77 24.30 18.01
C TYR A 558 -18.14 24.73 18.53
N LEU A 559 -18.99 23.79 18.95
CA LEU A 559 -20.31 24.11 19.52
C LEU A 559 -20.40 23.62 20.97
N PRO A 560 -19.53 24.06 21.90
CA PRO A 560 -19.58 23.60 23.30
C PRO A 560 -20.92 23.96 23.94
N GLN A 561 -21.44 23.06 24.77
CA GLN A 561 -22.67 23.32 25.51
C GLN A 561 -22.38 24.27 26.66
N ARG A 562 -23.04 25.43 26.67
CA ARG A 562 -22.92 26.43 27.74
C ARG A 562 -24.27 26.68 28.37
N ARG A 563 -24.30 26.77 29.70
CA ARG A 563 -25.50 27.05 30.49
C ARG A 563 -25.19 28.16 31.47
N ILE A 564 -26.04 29.20 31.49
CA ILE A 564 -26.05 30.25 32.51
C ILE A 564 -27.44 30.22 33.15
N LEU A 565 -27.48 30.15 34.47
CA LEU A 565 -28.70 30.27 35.24
C LEU A 565 -28.59 31.52 36.11
N VAL A 566 -29.63 32.34 36.10
CA VAL A 566 -29.73 33.51 36.96
C VAL A 566 -30.98 33.39 37.80
N ARG A 567 -30.85 33.40 39.12
CA ARG A 567 -31.98 33.40 40.06
C ARG A 567 -32.08 34.76 40.72
N LEU A 568 -33.26 35.36 40.65
CA LEU A 568 -33.60 36.66 41.20
C LEU A 568 -34.61 36.46 42.33
N ARG A 569 -34.36 37.07 43.49
CA ARG A 569 -35.28 37.10 44.62
C ARG A 569 -35.40 38.51 45.18
N THR A 570 -36.60 38.90 45.60
CA THR A 570 -36.82 40.19 46.27
C THR A 570 -36.24 40.15 47.68
N LEU A 571 -35.51 41.19 48.06
CA LEU A 571 -34.97 41.39 49.41
C LEU A 571 -35.96 42.17 50.27
N SER A 572 -35.98 41.89 51.58
CA SER A 572 -36.80 42.61 52.56
C SER A 572 -36.51 44.12 52.63
N SER A 573 -35.34 44.54 52.13
CA SER A 573 -34.91 45.95 52.04
C SER A 573 -35.39 46.70 50.79
N GLY A 574 -36.20 46.08 49.92
CA GLY A 574 -36.78 46.74 48.72
C GLY A 574 -35.93 46.65 47.44
N GLY A 575 -34.90 45.79 47.41
CA GLY A 575 -34.08 45.51 46.22
C GLY A 575 -34.17 44.05 45.74
N THR A 576 -33.31 43.65 44.81
CA THR A 576 -33.25 42.28 44.25
C THR A 576 -31.89 41.65 44.50
N GLU A 577 -31.86 40.45 45.07
CA GLU A 577 -30.67 39.60 45.03
C GLU A 577 -30.63 38.78 43.74
N VAL A 578 -29.49 38.81 43.06
CA VAL A 578 -29.25 38.17 41.77
C VAL A 578 -28.10 37.18 41.91
N ILE A 579 -28.41 35.90 41.83
CA ILE A 579 -27.43 34.81 41.89
C ILE A 579 -27.23 34.29 40.47
N ILE A 580 -26.02 34.39 39.95
CA ILE A 580 -25.67 33.95 38.59
C ILE A 580 -24.73 32.75 38.70
N GLY A 581 -25.09 31.66 38.04
CA GLY A 581 -24.29 30.44 37.94
C GLY A 581 -24.04 30.07 36.49
N GLY A 582 -22.85 29.55 36.19
CA GLY A 582 -22.43 29.23 34.83
C GLY A 582 -21.62 27.95 34.74
N THR A 583 -21.87 27.16 33.70
CA THR A 583 -21.06 25.98 33.37
C THR A 583 -20.91 25.79 31.86
N SER A 584 -19.80 25.17 31.47
CA SER A 584 -19.51 24.75 30.10
C SER A 584 -19.09 23.29 30.08
N SER A 585 -19.55 22.54 29.06
CA SER A 585 -19.18 21.13 28.87
C SER A 585 -17.73 20.95 28.39
N ARG A 586 -17.07 22.03 27.93
CA ARG A 586 -15.72 22.01 27.38
C ARG A 586 -15.02 23.36 27.62
N ASN A 587 -13.68 23.33 27.73
CA ASN A 587 -12.83 24.49 28.04
C ASN A 587 -13.32 25.29 29.27
N PRO A 588 -13.40 24.65 30.46
CA PRO A 588 -13.93 25.30 31.65
C PRO A 588 -13.14 26.57 32.02
N TYR A 589 -11.82 26.57 31.83
CA TYR A 589 -10.97 27.73 32.11
C TYR A 589 -11.28 28.96 31.23
N GLU A 590 -11.45 28.78 29.91
CA GLU A 590 -11.85 29.88 29.02
C GLU A 590 -13.26 30.39 29.38
N PHE A 591 -14.16 29.46 29.71
CA PHE A 591 -15.50 29.82 30.13
C PHE A 591 -15.49 30.58 31.47
N THR A 592 -14.59 30.26 32.41
CA THR A 592 -14.42 31.02 33.66
C THR A 592 -14.03 32.47 33.37
N LYS A 593 -13.06 32.73 32.48
CA LYS A 593 -12.71 34.10 32.06
C LYS A 593 -13.88 34.83 31.41
N GLU A 594 -14.62 34.14 30.55
CA GLU A 594 -15.83 34.70 29.92
C GLU A 594 -16.91 35.01 30.99
N PHE A 595 -17.06 34.12 31.98
CA PHE A 595 -17.98 34.26 33.11
C PHE A 595 -17.60 35.43 34.03
N GLU A 596 -16.32 35.66 34.28
CA GLU A 596 -15.85 36.87 34.99
C GLU A 596 -16.22 38.14 34.22
N GLY A 597 -16.07 38.13 32.89
CA GLY A 597 -16.55 39.21 32.03
C GLY A 597 -18.07 39.42 32.12
N PHE A 598 -18.85 38.33 32.23
CA PHE A 598 -20.28 38.41 32.52
C PHE A 598 -20.54 39.04 33.89
N ALA A 599 -19.83 38.59 34.93
CA ALA A 599 -19.96 39.08 36.30
C ALA A 599 -19.74 40.59 36.41
N VAL A 600 -18.69 41.11 35.75
CA VAL A 600 -18.41 42.55 35.72
C VAL A 600 -19.54 43.31 35.05
N ARG A 601 -20.03 42.84 33.89
CA ARG A 601 -21.12 43.51 33.17
C ARG A 601 -22.43 43.47 33.94
N PHE A 602 -22.77 42.32 34.55
CA PHE A 602 -23.94 42.20 35.42
C PHE A 602 -23.81 43.16 36.61
N LYS A 603 -22.65 43.23 37.26
CA LYS A 603 -22.41 44.15 38.39
C LYS A 603 -22.58 45.62 37.99
N ASN A 604 -22.10 46.03 36.83
CA ASN A 604 -22.22 47.41 36.36
C ASN A 604 -23.68 47.77 36.03
N VAL A 605 -24.36 46.91 35.26
CA VAL A 605 -25.73 47.15 34.80
C VAL A 605 -26.76 47.04 35.94
N LEU A 606 -26.55 46.15 36.90
CA LEU A 606 -27.47 45.94 38.02
C LEU A 606 -27.24 46.92 39.18
N ARG A 607 -26.19 47.74 39.16
CA ARG A 607 -25.92 48.77 40.19
C ARG A 607 -26.30 50.18 39.77
N SER A 608 -26.40 50.48 38.48
CA SER A 608 -26.81 51.82 38.04
C SER A 608 -28.31 52.00 38.28
N GLN A 609 -28.70 53.05 39.03
CA GLN A 609 -30.10 53.45 39.16
C GLN A 609 -30.66 54.05 37.86
N ASP A 610 -29.80 54.37 36.89
CA ASP A 610 -30.19 54.90 35.59
C ASP A 610 -29.84 53.91 34.47
N GLY A 611 -30.87 53.48 33.74
CA GLY A 611 -30.76 52.79 32.46
C GLY A 611 -30.38 53.74 31.32
N LYS A 612 -29.24 54.44 31.42
CA LYS A 612 -28.72 55.28 30.34
C LYS A 612 -27.37 54.79 29.80
N LYS A 613 -27.48 54.17 28.62
CA LYS A 613 -26.53 54.14 27.48
C LYS A 613 -25.04 54.00 27.81
N GLU A 614 -24.50 52.81 27.57
CA GLU A 614 -23.24 52.67 26.84
C GLU A 614 -23.50 51.72 25.66
N ASN A 615 -23.40 52.29 24.45
CA ASN A 615 -23.43 51.60 23.16
C ASN A 615 -22.12 50.86 22.93
#